data_AF-X1KKQ9-F1
#
_entry.id   AF-X1KKQ9-F1
#
_cell.length_a   1.000
_cell.length_b   1.000
_cell.length_c   1.000
_cell.angle_alpha   90.00
_cell.angle_beta   90.00
_cell.angle_gamma   90.00
#
_symmetry.space_group_name_H-M   'P 1'
#
loop_
_entity.id
_entity.type
_entity.pdbx_description
1 polymer ?
#
loop_
_entity_poly.entity_id
_entity_poly.type
_entity_poly.pdbx_seq_one_letter_code
_entity_poly.pdbx_strand_id
1 'polypeptide(L)' 'MALIVQKYGGTSIAGPERIKKVARRIIETKKRGNKVVIVVSAPGDTTDKL' A
#
# COMPACT_ATOMS: atom_id res chain seq x y z
N MET A 1 1.28 -20.83 -1.38
CA MET A 1 1.50 -19.69 -2.32
C MET A 1 0.15 -19.20 -2.79
N ALA A 2 -0.23 -17.97 -2.46
CA ALA A 2 -1.49 -17.35 -2.89
C ALA A 2 -1.26 -16.07 -3.71
N LEU A 3 -2.29 -15.61 -4.44
CA LEU A 3 -2.34 -14.27 -5.03
C LEU A 3 -3.12 -13.35 -4.08
N ILE A 4 -2.46 -12.33 -3.55
CA ILE A 4 -3.03 -11.40 -2.57
C ILE A 4 -3.12 -10.01 -3.19
N VAL A 5 -4.30 -9.40 -3.10
CA VAL A 5 -4.50 -7.99 -3.44
C VAL A 5 -4.51 -7.18 -2.15
N GLN A 6 -3.67 -6.16 -2.06
CA GLN A 6 -3.62 -5.24 -0.92
C GLN A 6 -4.01 -3.83 -1.38
N LYS A 7 -5.09 -3.29 -0.81
CA LYS A 7 -5.51 -1.91 -1.07
C LYS A 7 -5.11 -1.00 0.08
N TYR A 8 -4.51 0.14 -0.24
CA TYR A 8 -4.17 1.19 0.70
C TYR A 8 -4.89 2.50 0.32
N GLY A 9 -5.68 3.03 1.25
CA GLY A 9 -6.33 4.34 1.06
C GLY A 9 -5.36 5.51 1.22
N GLY A 10 -5.78 6.72 0.84
CA GLY A 10 -4.93 7.92 0.85
C GLY A 10 -4.30 8.21 2.21
N THR A 11 -5.04 8.05 3.30
CA THR A 11 -4.51 8.17 4.67
C THR A 11 -3.35 7.20 4.94
N SER A 12 -3.37 5.99 4.37
CA SER A 12 -2.32 4.98 4.58
C SER A 12 -1.00 5.32 3.87
N ILE A 13 -1.02 6.25 2.92
CA ILE A 13 0.13 6.66 2.11
C ILE A 13 0.35 8.18 2.17
N ALA A 14 -0.23 8.87 3.17
CA ALA A 14 -0.08 10.31 3.37
C ALA A 14 1.35 10.63 3.85
N GLY A 15 2.28 10.69 2.90
CA GLY A 15 3.67 11.08 3.11
C GLY A 15 4.68 9.91 3.13
N PRO A 16 5.98 10.22 3.04
CA PRO A 16 7.05 9.24 2.85
C PRO A 16 7.14 8.17 3.96
N GLU A 17 6.94 8.55 5.21
CA GLU A 17 7.04 7.66 6.39
C GLU A 17 5.95 6.59 6.34
N ARG A 18 4.73 6.99 5.98
CA ARG A 18 3.58 6.09 5.83
C ARG A 18 3.77 5.16 4.64
N ILE A 19 4.28 5.66 3.52
CA ILE A 19 4.65 4.85 2.36
C ILE A 19 5.70 3.80 2.75
N LYS A 20 6.77 4.17 3.47
CA LYS A 20 7.78 3.23 3.96
C LYS A 20 7.19 2.16 4.90
N LYS A 21 6.18 2.51 5.71
CA LYS A 21 5.47 1.55 6.57
C LYS A 21 4.61 0.57 5.75
N VAL A 22 3.92 1.06 4.72
CA VAL A 22 3.15 0.23 3.79
C VAL A 22 4.07 -0.71 3.00
N ALA A 23 5.18 -0.20 2.49
CA ALA A 23 6.18 -1.00 1.76
C ALA A 23 6.72 -2.17 2.58
N ARG A 24 7.03 -1.95 3.87
CA ARG A 24 7.44 -3.03 4.79
C ARG A 24 6.41 -4.15 4.88
N ARG A 25 5.11 -3.82 5.00
CA ARG A 25 4.01 -4.81 5.06
C ARG A 25 3.87 -5.61 3.76
N ILE A 26 4.02 -4.94 2.61
CA ILE A 26 3.99 -5.58 1.30
C ILE A 26 5.15 -6.58 1.18
N ILE A 27 6.36 -6.17 1.57
CA ILE A 27 7.57 -7.01 1.52
C ILE A 27 7.41 -8.23 2.44
N GLU A 28 6.90 -8.06 3.66
CA GLU A 28 6.61 -9.18 4.57
C GLU A 28 5.62 -10.18 3.94
N THR A 29 4.58 -9.68 3.27
CA THR A 29 3.60 -10.54 2.58
C THR A 29 4.25 -11.31 1.44
N LYS A 30 5.11 -10.66 0.66
CA LYS A 30 5.87 -11.27 -0.44
C LYS A 30 6.86 -12.32 0.08
N LYS A 31 7.57 -12.03 1.18
CA LYS A 31 8.52 -12.96 1.84
C LYS A 31 7.86 -14.24 2.35
N ARG A 32 6.57 -14.20 2.67
CA ARG A 32 5.75 -15.40 2.99
C ARG A 32 5.40 -16.26 1.77
N GLY A 33 5.97 -15.98 0.60
CA GLY A 33 5.77 -16.78 -0.62
C GLY A 33 4.48 -16.44 -1.39
N ASN A 34 3.91 -15.25 -1.19
CA ASN A 34 2.73 -14.80 -1.93
C ASN A 34 3.10 -13.99 -3.17
N LYS A 35 2.25 -14.06 -4.20
CA LYS A 35 2.21 -13.03 -5.26
C LYS A 35 1.35 -11.89 -4.74
N VAL A 36 1.81 -10.65 -4.89
CA VAL A 36 1.14 -9.48 -4.30
C VAL A 36 0.85 -8.47 -5.41
N VAL A 37 -0.40 -8.04 -5.51
CA VAL A 37 -0.84 -6.89 -6.32
C VAL A 37 -1.23 -5.80 -5.35
N ILE A 38 -0.79 -4.56 -5.61
CA ILE A 38 -1.01 -3.43 -4.72
C ILE A 38 -1.84 -2.38 -5.45
N VAL A 39 -2.93 -1.93 -4.82
CA VAL A 39 -3.76 -0.83 -5.31
C VAL A 39 -3.68 0.32 -4.30
N VAL A 40 -3.41 1.52 -4.79
CA VAL A 40 -3.30 2.73 -3.97
C VAL A 40 -4.27 3.79 -4.46
N SER A 41 -4.88 4.53 -3.51
CA SER A 41 -5.57 5.79 -3.80
C SER A 41 -4.55 6.93 -3.93
N ALA A 42 -4.99 8.15 -4.26
CA ALA A 42 -4.14 9.34 -4.15
C ALA A 42 -3.72 9.59 -2.67
N PRO A 43 -2.54 10.18 -2.39
CA PRO A 43 -2.08 10.40 -1.02
C PRO A 43 -2.92 11.40 -0.21
N GLY A 44 -3.18 11.11 1.07
CA GLY A 44 -3.96 11.99 1.94
C GLY A 44 -5.30 12.38 1.33
N ASP A 45 -5.61 13.68 1.37
CA ASP A 45 -6.84 14.28 0.84
C ASP A 45 -6.62 14.87 -0.57
N THR A 46 -5.61 14.38 -1.31
CA THR A 46 -5.28 14.91 -2.63
C THR A 46 -6.44 14.80 -3.61
N THR A 47 -7.26 13.74 -3.52
CA THR A 47 -8.44 13.61 -4.38
C THR A 47 -9.45 14.73 -4.17
N ASP A 48 -9.62 15.23 -2.94
CA ASP A 48 -10.59 16.28 -2.62
C ASP A 48 -10.14 17.67 -3.09
N LYS A 49 -8.88 17.79 -3.54
CA LYS A 49 -8.23 19.04 -4.00
C LYS A 49 -8.02 19.07 -5.52
N LEU A 50 -8.55 18.10 -6.24
CA LEU A 50 -8.52 17.97 -7.70
C LEU A 50 -9.92 18.23 -8.26
#